data_AF-A0A7S0XR28-F1
#
_entry.id   AF-A0A7S0XR28-F1
#
_cell.length_a   1.000
_cell.length_b   1.000
_cell.length_c   1.000
_cell.angle_alpha   90.00
_cell.angle_beta   90.00
_cell.angle_gamma   90.00
#
_symmetry.space_group_name_H-M   'P 1'
#
loop_
_entity.id
_entity.type
_entity.pdbx_description
1 polymer ?
#
loop_
_entity_poly.entity_id
_entity_poly.type
_entity_poly.pdbx_seq_one_letter_code
_entity_poly.pdbx_strand_id
1 'polypeptide(L)'
;MEVVSAMTGLARRAVWLWCVVGVAIGADIAFDAIVDANGKTARFLLAEGADVEATTTEFCERYVNASLVATCKTALREQIEVLEAQRQLPSMTLDVQVSADGKVAKFEHVAGRDVRDEAEAFCSNYVSPEDVSKCASRLVMQAQVENMSVWERLFGSSLVSAAGVPTKGDD
;
A
#
# COMPACT_ATOMS: atom_id res chain seq x y z
N MET A 1 -22.17 -18.04 37.42
CA MET A 1 -20.96 -17.22 37.36
C MET A 1 -19.78 -18.16 37.26
N GLU A 2 -19.38 -18.53 36.05
CA GLU A 2 -18.10 -19.17 35.77
C GLU A 2 -17.75 -18.80 34.33
N VAL A 3 -16.66 -18.06 34.11
CA VAL A 3 -15.56 -18.34 33.18
C VAL A 3 -14.51 -17.23 33.39
N VAL A 4 -13.40 -17.48 34.07
CA VAL A 4 -12.13 -16.74 33.81
C VAL A 4 -10.94 -17.63 34.14
N SER A 5 -9.92 -17.55 33.28
CA SER A 5 -8.52 -17.97 33.46
C SER A 5 -8.12 -19.32 32.89
N ALA A 6 -7.97 -19.34 31.58
CA ALA A 6 -6.81 -19.94 30.93
C ALA A 6 -6.49 -19.13 29.68
N MET A 7 -5.42 -18.32 29.68
CA MET A 7 -4.57 -17.98 28.52
C MET A 7 -3.31 -17.25 29.03
N THR A 8 -2.34 -18.05 29.45
CA THR A 8 -0.94 -17.68 29.61
C THR A 8 -0.29 -17.60 28.24
N GLY A 9 0.37 -16.47 27.95
CA GLY A 9 1.50 -16.41 27.00
C GLY A 9 1.17 -16.09 25.54
N LEU A 10 0.86 -14.84 25.22
CA LEU A 10 0.93 -14.31 23.83
C LEU A 10 1.03 -12.77 23.76
N ALA A 11 1.60 -12.12 24.77
CA ALA A 11 1.77 -10.67 24.80
C ALA A 11 3.24 -10.30 25.04
N ARG A 12 3.79 -9.46 24.16
CA ARG A 12 5.13 -8.82 24.16
C ARG A 12 6.19 -9.49 23.27
N ARG A 13 6.02 -9.37 21.96
CA ARG A 13 7.09 -9.00 21.01
C ARG A 13 6.42 -8.45 19.76
N ALA A 14 6.42 -7.12 19.67
CA ALA A 14 5.99 -6.29 18.53
C ALA A 14 6.23 -7.03 17.20
N VAL A 15 5.24 -7.32 16.35
CA VAL A 15 4.48 -6.37 15.53
C VAL A 15 5.21 -5.03 15.40
N TRP A 16 6.39 -5.07 14.78
CA TRP A 16 6.97 -3.84 14.24
C TRP A 16 6.14 -3.50 13.00
N LEU A 17 5.37 -2.42 13.08
CA LEU A 17 4.78 -1.78 11.91
C LEU A 17 5.95 -1.23 11.07
N TRP A 18 6.16 -1.80 9.89
CA TRP A 18 7.16 -1.29 8.94
C TRP A 18 6.52 -0.14 8.16
N CYS A 19 6.56 1.07 8.72
CA CYS A 19 6.35 2.29 7.94
C CYS A 19 7.60 2.54 7.09
N VAL A 20 7.69 1.86 5.94
CA VAL A 20 8.75 2.07 4.97
C VAL A 20 8.33 3.17 4.00
N VAL A 21 9.18 4.19 3.84
CA VAL A 21 9.05 5.20 2.79
C VAL A 21 9.69 4.60 1.54
N GLY A 22 8.86 4.29 0.55
CA GLY A 22 9.28 3.77 -0.74
C GLY A 22 8.93 4.73 -1.85
N VAL A 23 9.83 4.81 -2.83
CA VAL A 23 9.81 5.70 -3.99
C VAL A 23 10.07 4.83 -5.22
N ALA A 24 9.08 4.67 -6.08
CA ALA A 24 9.23 4.10 -7.39
C ALA A 24 9.85 5.15 -8.33
N ILE A 25 11.13 4.98 -8.68
CA ILE A 25 11.83 5.87 -9.61
C ILE A 25 11.82 5.21 -11.00
N GLY A 26 10.97 5.69 -11.90
CA GLY A 26 10.81 5.08 -13.21
C GLY A 26 10.19 3.68 -13.11
N ALA A 27 10.80 2.69 -13.77
CA ALA A 27 10.34 1.30 -13.73
C ALA A 27 10.96 0.47 -12.58
N ASP A 28 11.80 1.08 -11.74
CA ASP A 28 12.50 0.39 -10.65
C ASP A 28 11.86 0.70 -9.29
N ILE A 29 11.68 -0.31 -8.45
CA ILE A 29 11.14 -0.17 -7.09
C ILE A 29 12.30 0.10 -6.14
N ALA A 30 12.25 1.20 -5.40
CA ALA A 30 13.27 1.54 -4.41
C ALA A 30 12.64 1.97 -3.08
N PHE A 31 13.16 1.48 -1.95
CA PHE A 31 12.68 1.90 -0.64
C PHE A 31 13.67 1.62 0.49
N ASP A 32 13.56 2.35 1.60
CA ASP A 32 14.42 2.16 2.77
C ASP A 32 13.79 1.18 3.75
N ALA A 33 14.28 -0.06 3.78
CA ALA A 33 13.81 -1.12 4.65
C ALA A 33 14.51 -1.08 6.02
N ILE A 34 13.79 -1.28 7.12
CA ILE A 34 14.38 -1.38 8.47
C ILE A 34 14.95 -2.78 8.67
N VAL A 35 16.27 -2.91 8.85
CA VAL A 35 16.95 -4.20 8.88
C VAL A 35 17.31 -4.71 10.28
N ASP A 36 17.13 -3.89 11.31
CA ASP A 36 17.34 -4.31 12.70
C ASP A 36 16.43 -3.60 13.71
N ALA A 37 16.48 -4.09 14.97
CA ALA A 37 15.71 -3.54 16.09
C ALA A 37 16.17 -2.16 16.57
N ASN A 38 17.32 -1.68 16.10
CA ASN A 38 17.84 -0.34 16.41
C ASN A 38 17.33 0.70 15.40
N GLY A 39 16.48 0.30 14.45
CA GLY A 39 15.98 1.18 13.40
C GLY A 39 17.00 1.43 12.29
N LYS A 40 18.06 0.61 12.17
CA LYS A 40 18.98 0.69 11.04
C LYS A 40 18.20 0.43 9.76
N THR A 41 18.39 1.28 8.77
CA THR A 41 17.79 1.11 7.45
C THR A 41 18.82 0.65 6.43
N ALA A 42 18.37 -0.10 5.42
CA ALA A 42 19.13 -0.38 4.21
C ALA A 42 18.22 -0.18 2.99
N ARG A 43 18.80 0.39 1.94
CA ARG A 43 18.05 0.68 0.72
C ARG A 43 17.87 -0.60 -0.10
N PHE A 44 16.61 -0.97 -0.31
CA PHE A 44 16.20 -2.02 -1.23
C PHE A 44 16.02 -1.42 -2.63
N LEU A 45 16.47 -2.16 -3.65
CA LEU A 45 16.36 -1.80 -5.06
C LEU A 45 15.94 -3.05 -5.82
N LEU A 46 14.85 -2.96 -6.57
CA LEU A 46 14.37 -3.99 -7.48
C LEU A 46 14.20 -3.37 -8.86
N ALA A 47 15.03 -3.82 -9.80
CA ALA A 47 14.96 -3.35 -11.17
C ALA A 47 13.72 -3.93 -11.88
N GLU A 48 13.24 -3.23 -12.92
CA GLU A 48 12.15 -3.76 -13.75
C GLU A 48 12.50 -5.15 -14.32
N GLY A 49 11.57 -6.10 -14.18
CA GLY A 49 11.76 -7.47 -14.69
C GLY A 49 12.78 -8.30 -13.92
N ALA A 50 13.37 -7.78 -12.83
CA ALA A 50 14.25 -8.56 -11.97
C ALA A 50 13.47 -9.64 -11.21
N ASP A 51 14.15 -10.73 -10.89
CA ASP A 51 13.57 -11.81 -10.08
C ASP A 51 13.37 -11.31 -8.64
N VAL A 52 12.11 -11.11 -8.27
CA VAL A 52 11.68 -10.65 -6.95
C VAL A 52 12.18 -11.60 -5.85
N GLU A 53 12.12 -12.91 -6.07
CA GLU A 53 12.56 -13.89 -5.09
C GLU A 53 14.06 -13.88 -4.90
N ALA A 54 14.84 -13.86 -5.98
CA ALA A 54 16.30 -13.77 -5.90
C ALA A 54 16.73 -12.46 -5.21
N THR A 55 16.15 -11.33 -5.61
CA THR A 55 16.52 -10.00 -5.08
C THR A 55 16.17 -9.85 -3.60
N THR A 56 14.97 -10.28 -3.19
CA THR A 56 14.57 -10.26 -1.77
C THR A 56 15.40 -11.22 -0.93
N THR A 57 15.76 -12.39 -1.46
CA THR A 57 16.63 -13.35 -0.77
C THR A 57 18.01 -12.76 -0.53
N GLU A 58 18.67 -12.23 -1.56
CA GLU A 58 20.01 -11.61 -1.43
C GLU A 58 19.99 -10.47 -0.41
N PHE A 59 18.97 -9.59 -0.47
CA PHE A 59 18.85 -8.49 0.46
C PHE A 59 18.69 -8.97 1.91
N CYS A 60 17.77 -9.90 2.15
CA CYS A 60 17.51 -10.40 3.50
C CYS A 60 18.73 -11.15 4.08
N GLU A 61 19.40 -11.99 3.30
CA GLU A 61 20.60 -12.70 3.75
C GLU A 61 21.77 -11.76 4.06
N ARG A 62 21.86 -10.62 3.36
CA ARG A 62 22.90 -9.61 3.59
C ARG A 62 22.67 -8.78 4.85
N TYR A 63 21.42 -8.43 5.15
CA TYR A 63 21.12 -7.40 6.15
C TYR A 63 20.38 -7.89 7.40
N VAL A 64 19.71 -9.04 7.36
CA VAL A 64 19.00 -9.58 8.52
C VAL A 64 19.64 -10.87 9.04
N ASN A 65 19.40 -11.17 10.31
CA ASN A 65 19.86 -12.43 10.91
C ASN A 65 19.19 -13.62 10.22
N ALA A 66 19.91 -14.75 10.13
CA ALA A 66 19.42 -15.98 9.49
C ALA A 66 18.05 -16.44 10.01
N SER A 67 17.75 -16.24 11.29
CA SER A 67 16.46 -16.59 11.91
C SER A 67 15.28 -15.70 11.47
N LEU A 68 15.56 -14.55 10.84
CA LEU A 68 14.58 -13.56 10.39
C LEU A 68 14.46 -13.47 8.87
N VAL A 69 15.30 -14.21 8.12
CA VAL A 69 15.32 -14.16 6.64
C VAL A 69 13.94 -14.48 6.05
N ALA A 70 13.26 -15.52 6.56
CA ALA A 70 11.93 -15.88 6.08
C ALA A 70 10.90 -14.75 6.29
N THR A 71 10.89 -14.13 7.48
CA THR A 71 10.00 -13.00 7.78
C THR A 71 10.33 -11.77 6.93
N CYS A 72 11.62 -11.48 6.74
CA CYS A 72 12.06 -10.39 5.87
C CYS A 72 11.61 -10.60 4.43
N LYS A 73 11.77 -11.82 3.87
CA LYS A 73 11.33 -12.14 2.51
C LYS A 73 9.83 -11.92 2.33
N THR A 74 9.01 -12.40 3.27
CA THR A 74 7.55 -12.20 3.23
C THR A 74 7.20 -10.72 3.27
N ALA A 75 7.75 -9.96 4.22
CA ALA A 75 7.47 -8.54 4.34
C ALA A 75 7.88 -7.73 3.09
N LEU A 76 9.04 -8.04 2.50
CA LEU A 76 9.47 -7.37 1.26
C LEU A 76 8.56 -7.72 0.09
N ARG A 77 8.10 -8.97 -0.04
CA ARG A 77 7.14 -9.35 -1.10
C ARG A 77 5.83 -8.60 -0.96
N GLU A 78 5.26 -8.56 0.23
CA GLU A 78 4.03 -7.81 0.49
C GLU A 78 4.21 -6.31 0.17
N GLN A 79 5.36 -5.73 0.54
CA GLN A 79 5.68 -4.35 0.22
C GLN A 79 5.79 -4.10 -1.29
N ILE A 80 6.44 -5.03 -2.02
CA ILE A 80 6.60 -4.95 -3.48
C ILE A 80 5.23 -5.06 -4.16
N GLU A 81 4.38 -6.01 -3.77
CA GLU A 81 3.02 -6.17 -4.31
C GLU A 81 2.20 -4.89 -4.13
N VAL A 82 2.28 -4.25 -2.95
CA VAL A 82 1.59 -2.96 -2.71
C VAL A 82 2.13 -1.86 -3.62
N LEU A 83 3.44 -1.76 -3.81
CA LEU A 83 4.06 -0.74 -4.67
C LEU A 83 3.77 -1.00 -6.16
N GLU A 84 3.73 -2.26 -6.59
CA GLU A 84 3.33 -2.64 -7.95
C GLU A 84 1.85 -2.32 -8.19
N ALA A 85 0.98 -2.64 -7.24
CA ALA A 85 -0.44 -2.27 -7.33
C ALA A 85 -0.64 -0.75 -7.41
N GLN A 86 0.19 0.03 -6.70
CA GLN A 86 0.19 1.49 -6.80
C GLN A 86 0.60 2.01 -8.17
N ARG A 87 1.57 1.37 -8.84
CA ARG A 87 1.96 1.74 -10.22
C ARG A 87 0.90 1.43 -11.26
N GLN A 88 0.08 0.42 -11.01
CA GLN A 88 -1.04 0.04 -11.87
C GLN A 88 -2.27 0.92 -11.67
N LEU A 89 -2.22 1.90 -10.77
CA LEU A 89 -3.29 2.87 -10.65
C LEU A 89 -3.43 3.64 -11.98
N PRO A 90 -4.65 3.71 -12.56
CA PRO A 90 -4.89 4.51 -13.74
C PRO A 90 -4.80 5.99 -13.38
N SER A 91 -4.54 6.82 -14.38
CA SER A 91 -4.57 8.27 -14.20
C SER A 91 -5.92 8.70 -13.62
N MET A 92 -5.90 9.51 -12.56
CA MET A 92 -7.11 9.93 -11.86
C MET A 92 -6.95 11.33 -11.28
N THR A 93 -8.08 11.96 -11.00
CA THR A 93 -8.14 13.24 -10.31
C THR A 93 -9.03 13.11 -9.09
N LEU A 94 -8.54 13.54 -7.94
CA LEU A 94 -9.28 13.54 -6.67
C LEU A 94 -9.46 14.96 -6.17
N ASP A 95 -10.67 15.27 -5.73
CA ASP A 95 -10.97 16.51 -5.01
C ASP A 95 -10.63 16.32 -3.53
N VAL A 96 -9.62 17.06 -3.04
CA VAL A 96 -9.07 16.94 -1.69
C VAL A 96 -9.40 18.19 -0.89
N GLN A 97 -10.07 18.04 0.26
CA GLN A 97 -10.29 19.15 1.18
C GLN A 97 -8.99 19.48 1.92
N VAL A 98 -8.41 20.65 1.65
CA VAL A 98 -7.10 21.07 2.17
C VAL A 98 -7.18 22.13 3.28
N SER A 99 -8.37 22.65 3.58
CA SER A 99 -8.58 23.54 4.73
C SER A 99 -9.88 23.27 5.46
N ALA A 100 -9.92 23.67 6.74
CA ALA A 100 -11.13 23.61 7.57
C ALA A 100 -12.26 24.51 7.02
N ASP A 101 -11.92 25.55 6.26
CA ASP A 101 -12.88 26.46 5.60
C ASP A 101 -13.52 25.84 4.34
N GLY A 102 -13.21 24.59 4.02
CA GLY A 102 -13.78 23.89 2.87
C GLY A 102 -13.07 24.15 1.54
N LYS A 103 -11.83 24.65 1.57
CA LYS A 103 -11.04 24.78 0.35
C LYS A 103 -10.72 23.40 -0.21
N VAL A 104 -11.08 23.17 -1.47
CA VAL A 104 -10.79 21.94 -2.21
C VAL A 104 -9.64 22.20 -3.19
N ALA A 105 -8.68 21.29 -3.24
CA ALA A 105 -7.61 21.27 -4.22
C ALA A 105 -7.64 19.94 -4.98
N LYS A 106 -7.20 19.95 -6.24
CA LYS A 106 -7.19 18.77 -7.09
C LYS A 106 -5.86 18.05 -6.98
N PHE A 107 -5.90 16.82 -6.53
CA PHE A 107 -4.79 15.89 -6.65
C PHE A 107 -4.91 15.17 -7.99
N GLU A 108 -3.82 15.14 -8.76
CA GLU A 108 -3.75 14.45 -10.05
C GLU A 108 -2.70 13.35 -9.96
N HIS A 109 -3.11 12.12 -10.23
CA HIS A 109 -2.23 10.98 -10.39
C HIS A 109 -2.06 10.68 -11.88
N VAL A 110 -0.82 10.45 -12.30
CA VAL A 110 -0.50 10.03 -13.67
C VAL A 110 -0.11 8.54 -13.65
N ALA A 111 -0.78 7.74 -14.48
CA ALA A 111 -0.50 6.31 -14.60
C ALA A 111 1.00 6.04 -14.85
N GLY A 112 1.54 5.04 -14.15
CA GLY A 112 2.95 4.66 -14.23
C GLY A 112 3.91 5.55 -13.43
N ARG A 113 3.44 6.59 -12.74
CA ARG A 113 4.22 7.34 -11.75
C ARG A 113 3.93 6.84 -10.35
N ASP A 114 4.81 7.18 -9.41
CA ASP A 114 4.57 6.87 -8.00
C ASP A 114 3.51 7.83 -7.43
N VAL A 115 2.32 7.29 -7.15
CA VAL A 115 1.22 8.01 -6.51
C VAL A 115 1.62 8.60 -5.16
N ARG A 116 2.57 7.97 -4.44
CA ARG A 116 3.05 8.44 -3.13
C ARG A 116 3.93 9.67 -3.28
N ASP A 117 4.85 9.68 -4.24
CA ASP A 117 5.68 10.86 -4.52
C ASP A 117 4.82 12.05 -4.95
N GLU A 118 3.84 11.79 -5.81
CA GLU A 118 2.88 12.80 -6.26
C GLU A 118 2.05 13.32 -5.07
N ALA A 119 1.64 12.43 -4.16
CA ALA A 119 0.89 12.78 -2.96
C ALA A 119 1.74 13.58 -1.96
N GLU A 120 3.01 13.22 -1.74
CA GLU A 120 3.92 13.97 -0.87
C GLU A 120 4.19 15.37 -1.43
N ALA A 121 4.44 15.47 -2.74
CA ALA A 121 4.61 16.74 -3.42
C ALA A 121 3.33 17.60 -3.30
N PHE A 122 2.15 17.02 -3.53
CA PHE A 122 0.88 17.71 -3.35
C PHE A 122 0.71 18.20 -1.90
N CYS A 123 0.86 17.32 -0.92
CA CYS A 123 0.68 17.61 0.51
C CYS A 123 1.64 18.68 1.01
N SER A 124 2.88 18.73 0.52
CA SER A 124 3.87 19.74 0.92
C SER A 124 3.43 21.19 0.64
N ASN A 125 2.45 21.40 -0.25
CA ASN A 125 1.89 22.72 -0.54
C ASN A 125 0.79 23.15 0.44
N TYR A 126 0.25 22.23 1.25
CA TYR A 126 -0.96 22.46 2.05
C TYR A 126 -0.82 22.12 3.53
N VAL A 127 0.10 21.23 3.91
CA VAL A 127 0.32 20.84 5.31
C VAL A 127 1.75 21.13 5.76
N SER A 128 1.94 21.20 7.07
CA SER A 128 3.27 21.33 7.67
C SER A 128 4.18 20.15 7.31
N PRO A 129 5.52 20.35 7.23
CA PRO A 129 6.48 19.29 6.87
C PRO A 129 6.36 18.01 7.71
N GLU A 130 6.01 18.15 8.99
CA GLU A 130 5.80 17.04 9.93
C GLU A 130 4.57 16.17 9.60
N ASP A 131 3.59 16.73 8.89
CA ASP A 131 2.34 16.07 8.53
C ASP A 131 2.31 15.56 7.08
N VAL A 132 3.30 15.91 6.25
CA VAL A 132 3.35 15.56 4.82
C VAL A 132 3.21 14.06 4.61
N SER A 133 4.01 13.26 5.33
CA SER A 133 3.99 11.79 5.16
C SER A 133 2.62 11.19 5.52
N LYS A 134 1.97 11.73 6.56
CA LYS A 134 0.64 11.28 7.01
C LYS A 134 -0.46 11.70 6.03
N CYS A 135 -0.36 12.91 5.48
CA CYS A 135 -1.24 13.39 4.42
C CYS A 135 -1.12 12.52 3.16
N ALA A 136 0.11 12.28 2.70
CA ALA A 136 0.36 11.48 1.51
C ALA A 136 -0.16 10.04 1.67
N SER A 137 0.10 9.42 2.82
CA SER A 137 -0.40 8.07 3.12
C SER A 137 -1.93 7.97 3.03
N ARG A 138 -2.66 8.99 3.51
CA ARG A 138 -4.12 9.04 3.42
C ARG A 138 -4.60 9.23 1.98
N LEU A 139 -3.91 10.09 1.23
CA LEU A 139 -4.24 10.37 -0.16
C LEU A 139 -4.07 9.12 -1.04
N VAL A 140 -2.98 8.39 -0.86
CA VAL A 140 -2.72 7.12 -1.56
C VAL A 140 -3.80 6.09 -1.23
N MET A 141 -4.19 5.94 0.04
CA MET A 141 -5.30 5.05 0.42
C MET A 141 -6.62 5.46 -0.26
N GLN A 142 -6.93 6.76 -0.30
CA GLN A 142 -8.13 7.26 -0.97
C GLN A 142 -8.10 6.97 -2.48
N ALA A 143 -6.95 7.15 -3.11
CA ALA A 143 -6.73 6.86 -4.53
C ALA A 143 -6.93 5.36 -4.86
N GLN A 144 -6.45 4.48 -3.99
CA GLN A 144 -6.67 3.03 -4.11
C GLN A 144 -8.14 2.65 -3.95
N VAL A 145 -8.85 3.24 -2.97
CA VAL A 145 -10.28 2.97 -2.75
C VAL A 145 -11.14 3.47 -3.92
N GLU A 146 -10.88 4.68 -4.43
CA GLU A 146 -11.58 5.20 -5.60
C GLU A 146 -11.34 4.30 -6.82
N ASN A 147 -10.10 3.84 -7.05
CA ASN A 147 -9.79 2.90 -8.13
C ASN A 147 -10.54 1.55 -7.97
N MET A 148 -10.59 0.97 -6.77
CA MET A 148 -11.37 -0.26 -6.51
C MET A 148 -12.87 -0.04 -6.72
N SER A 149 -13.41 1.11 -6.31
CA SER A 149 -14.82 1.44 -6.49
C SER A 149 -15.19 1.64 -7.97
N VAL A 150 -14.26 2.19 -8.76
CA VAL A 150 -14.39 2.31 -10.22
C VAL A 150 -14.36 0.92 -10.85
N TRP A 151 -13.50 0.01 -10.36
CA TRP A 151 -13.42 -1.37 -10.83
C TRP A 151 -14.70 -2.18 -10.52
N GLU A 152 -15.28 -2.06 -9.32
CA GLU A 152 -16.58 -2.67 -8.99
C GLU A 152 -17.73 -2.08 -9.83
N ARG A 153 -17.70 -0.80 -10.18
CA ARG A 153 -18.71 -0.19 -11.06
C ARG A 153 -18.56 -0.62 -12.52
N LEU A 154 -17.33 -0.80 -13.00
CA LEU A 154 -17.05 -1.17 -14.38
C LEU A 154 -17.19 -2.69 -14.64
N PHE A 155 -16.87 -3.53 -13.64
CA PHE A 155 -16.86 -4.99 -13.80
C PHE A 155 -17.87 -5.72 -12.91
N GLY A 156 -18.31 -5.14 -11.80
CA GLY A 156 -19.32 -5.73 -10.91
C GLY A 156 -20.76 -5.68 -11.47
N SER A 157 -21.05 -4.74 -12.38
CA SER A 157 -22.34 -4.72 -13.10
C SER A 157 -22.50 -5.86 -14.11
N SER A 158 -21.42 -6.59 -14.46
CA SER A 158 -21.50 -7.68 -15.43
C SER A 158 -21.91 -9.03 -14.83
N LEU A 159 -21.87 -9.20 -13.50
CA LEU A 159 -22.20 -10.47 -12.84
C LEU A 159 -23.66 -10.58 -12.36
N VAL A 160 -24.41 -9.48 -12.33
CA VAL A 160 -25.83 -9.45 -11.87
C VAL A 160 -26.86 -9.65 -12.99
N SER A 161 -26.47 -9.76 -14.26
CA SER A 161 -27.41 -10.06 -15.35
C SER A 161 -27.45 -11.53 -15.80
N ALA A 162 -26.66 -12.42 -15.19
CA ALA A 162 -26.66 -13.85 -15.54
C ALA A 162 -27.60 -14.72 -14.68
N ALA A 163 -28.17 -14.19 -13.60
CA ALA A 163 -29.24 -14.85 -12.87
C ALA A 163 -30.59 -14.53 -13.53
N GLY A 164 -30.80 -15.09 -14.72
CA GLY A 164 -32.12 -15.14 -15.33
C GLY A 164 -33.08 -15.81 -14.37
N VAL A 165 -33.92 -15.01 -13.72
CA VAL A 165 -35.09 -15.49 -12.97
C VAL A 165 -36.05 -16.06 -14.02
N PRO A 166 -36.31 -17.38 -14.04
CA PRO A 166 -37.36 -17.90 -14.88
C PRO A 166 -38.70 -17.41 -14.34
N THR A 167 -39.33 -16.50 -15.07
CA THR A 167 -40.75 -16.21 -14.92
C THR A 167 -41.52 -17.46 -15.34
N LYS A 168 -41.93 -18.27 -14.36
CA LYS A 168 -43.04 -19.21 -14.49
C LYS A 168 -44.27 -18.42 -14.00
N GLY A 169 -45.23 -18.01 -14.83
CA GLY A 169 -45.85 -18.74 -15.93
C GLY A 169 -46.99 -19.55 -15.34
N ASP A 170 -48.20 -19.00 -15.46
CA ASP A 170 -49.55 -19.49 -15.13
C ASP A 170 -49.72 -21.01 -14.89
N ASP A 171 -50.38 -21.38 -13.78
CA ASP A 171 -51.82 -21.76 -13.76
C ASP A 171 -52.31 -21.81 -12.29
#